data_AF-A0A967VME6-F1
#
_entry.id   AF-A0A967VME6-F1
#
_cell.length_a   1.000
_cell.length_b   1.000
_cell.length_c   1.000
_cell.angle_alpha   90.00
_cell.angle_beta   90.00
_cell.angle_gamma   90.00
#
_symmetry.space_group_name_H-M   'P 1'
#
loop_
_entity.id
_entity.type
_entity.pdbx_description
1 polymer ?
#
loop_
_entity_poly.entity_id
_entity_poly.type
_entity_poly.pdbx_seq_one_letter_code
_entity_poly.pdbx_strand_id
1 'polypeptide(L)'
;GIIDIPALFGIRSIRQQKRIEVVVQLVDWNDRDTYERTGLEAEQVDILDVEIPQVTIPLNPGKNITVIAEVIAMNHLLKYSGIHSAERFNASLQAAMRPVRDYLE
;
A
#
# COMPACT_ATOMS: atom_id res chain seq x y z
N GLY A 1 -19.06 -14.50 16.23
CA GLY A 1 -19.99 -15.52 15.71
C GLY A 1 -19.45 -16.06 14.40
N ILE A 2 -20.10 -17.09 13.84
CA ILE A 2 -19.78 -17.66 12.52
C ILE A 2 -20.81 -17.13 11.52
N ILE A 3 -20.38 -16.78 10.30
CA ILE A 3 -21.25 -16.30 9.21
C ILE A 3 -20.97 -17.04 7.91
N ASP A 4 -22.00 -17.26 7.08
CA ASP A 4 -21.90 -17.87 5.76
C ASP A 4 -21.89 -16.77 4.68
N ILE A 5 -20.71 -16.47 4.13
CA ILE A 5 -20.52 -15.42 3.12
C ILE A 5 -21.24 -15.72 1.79
N PRO A 6 -21.14 -16.94 1.21
CA PRO A 6 -21.94 -17.32 0.04
C PRO A 6 -23.45 -17.18 0.21
N ALA A 7 -24.00 -17.56 1.37
CA ALA A 7 -25.43 -17.47 1.62
C ALA A 7 -25.92 -16.00 1.68
N LEU A 8 -25.09 -15.10 2.21
CA LEU A 8 -25.43 -13.69 2.39
C LEU A 8 -25.18 -12.84 1.12
N PHE A 9 -24.09 -13.11 0.39
CA PHE A 9 -23.61 -12.26 -0.70
C PHE A 9 -23.50 -12.97 -2.06
N GLY A 10 -23.92 -14.24 -2.13
CA GLY A 10 -23.93 -15.06 -3.34
C GLY A 10 -22.55 -15.58 -3.74
N ILE A 11 -22.51 -16.47 -4.74
CA ILE A 11 -21.30 -17.20 -5.16
C ILE A 11 -20.16 -16.28 -5.65
N ARG A 12 -20.47 -15.06 -6.10
CA ARG A 12 -19.47 -14.09 -6.59
C ARG A 12 -18.61 -13.49 -5.46
N SER A 13 -19.01 -13.65 -4.21
CA SER A 13 -18.30 -13.15 -3.03
C SER A 13 -17.10 -14.02 -2.61
N ILE A 14 -16.99 -15.24 -3.14
CA ILE A 14 -15.91 -16.18 -2.79
C ILE A 14 -15.04 -16.54 -3.99
N ARG A 15 -13.82 -17.00 -3.73
CA ARG A 15 -12.93 -17.62 -4.72
C ARG A 15 -12.29 -18.86 -4.09
N GLN A 16 -12.21 -19.96 -4.83
CA GLN A 16 -11.59 -21.20 -4.34
C GLN A 16 -10.07 -21.08 -4.24
N GLN A 17 -9.46 -20.32 -5.15
CA GLN A 17 -8.03 -20.07 -5.18
C GLN A 17 -7.74 -18.65 -5.66
N LYS A 18 -6.68 -18.04 -5.13
CA LYS A 18 -6.11 -16.77 -5.57
C LYS A 18 -4.63 -16.76 -5.25
N ARG A 19 -3.81 -16.20 -6.15
CA ARG A 19 -2.39 -15.94 -5.89
C ARG A 19 -2.26 -14.78 -4.90
N ILE A 20 -1.33 -14.90 -3.96
CA ILE A 20 -0.92 -13.81 -3.08
C ILE A 20 0.08 -12.95 -3.86
N GLU A 21 -0.25 -11.68 -4.06
CA GLU A 21 0.59 -10.73 -4.79
C GLU A 21 1.10 -9.58 -3.92
N VAL A 22 0.41 -9.29 -2.83
CA VAL A 22 0.79 -8.28 -1.85
C VAL A 22 0.30 -8.69 -0.46
N VAL A 23 1.14 -8.47 0.55
CA VAL A 23 0.80 -8.67 1.96
C VAL A 23 0.52 -7.32 2.60
N VAL A 24 -0.63 -7.18 3.24
CA VAL A 24 -0.95 -6.00 4.06
C VAL A 24 -0.86 -6.39 5.52
N GLN A 25 0.23 -5.98 6.18
CA GLN A 25 0.47 -6.28 7.59
C GLN A 25 -0.15 -5.17 8.44
N LEU A 26 -1.17 -5.51 9.22
CA LEU A 26 -1.75 -4.58 10.18
C LEU A 26 -0.99 -4.69 11.51
N VAL A 27 -0.58 -3.55 12.05
CA VAL A 27 0.12 -3.46 13.34
C VAL A 27 -0.59 -2.48 14.24
N ASP A 28 -0.51 -2.68 15.55
CA ASP A 28 -0.94 -1.66 16.50
C ASP A 28 -0.06 -0.42 16.34
N TRP A 29 -0.68 0.75 16.39
CA TRP A 29 0.06 1.98 16.33
C TRP A 29 0.85 2.22 17.61
N ASN A 30 2.09 2.65 17.44
CA ASN A 30 3.04 2.93 18.50
C ASN A 30 3.87 4.15 18.12
N ASP A 31 3.86 5.18 18.98
CA ASP A 31 4.62 6.42 18.80
C ASP A 31 6.13 6.22 18.69
N ARG A 32 6.64 5.09 19.18
CA ARG A 32 8.08 4.78 19.17
C ARG A 32 8.53 4.15 17.85
N ASP A 33 7.60 3.71 17.00
CA ASP A 33 7.91 3.05 15.76
C ASP A 33 7.93 4.05 14.59
N THR A 34 8.97 3.97 13.76
CA THR A 34 9.06 4.75 12.53
C THR A 34 8.36 4.00 11.43
N TYR A 35 7.22 4.52 10.98
CA TYR A 35 6.49 3.98 9.84
C TYR A 35 6.92 4.66 8.54
N GLU A 36 6.97 3.88 7.46
CA GLU A 36 7.20 4.40 6.12
C GLU A 36 6.04 5.30 5.67
N ARG A 37 6.35 6.51 5.18
CA ARG A 37 5.35 7.54 4.84
C ARG A 37 5.42 8.03 3.40
N THR A 38 6.50 7.74 2.69
CA THR A 38 6.74 8.21 1.33
C THR A 38 6.34 7.18 0.28
N GLY A 39 6.45 5.88 0.63
CA GLY A 39 6.20 4.77 -0.29
C GLY A 39 7.28 4.62 -1.36
N LEU A 40 8.45 5.23 -1.14
CA LEU A 40 9.65 5.10 -1.98
C LEU A 40 10.39 3.79 -1.70
N GLU A 41 10.39 3.36 -0.44
CA GLU A 41 10.95 2.08 -0.04
C GLU A 41 9.94 0.95 -0.25
N ALA A 42 10.44 -0.21 -0.69
CA ALA A 42 9.65 -1.40 -0.89
C ALA A 42 10.02 -2.45 0.16
N GLU A 43 9.06 -2.79 1.02
CA GLU A 43 9.19 -3.93 1.93
C GLU A 43 8.80 -5.21 1.19
N GLN A 44 9.47 -6.31 1.54
CA GLN A 44 9.16 -7.65 1.04
C GLN A 44 9.13 -8.63 2.21
N VAL A 45 8.35 -9.70 2.05
CA VAL A 45 8.27 -10.81 3.00
C VAL A 45 8.44 -12.12 2.26
N ASP A 46 9.21 -13.03 2.85
CA ASP A 46 9.33 -14.39 2.32
C ASP A 46 8.17 -15.25 2.81
N ILE A 47 7.49 -15.89 1.86
CA ILE A 47 6.48 -16.92 2.14
C ILE A 47 6.78 -18.13 1.27
N LEU A 48 7.29 -19.19 1.90
CA LEU A 48 7.65 -20.45 1.23
C LEU A 48 8.71 -20.23 0.14
N ASP A 49 9.79 -19.50 0.47
CA ASP A 49 10.89 -19.17 -0.45
C ASP A 49 10.45 -18.29 -1.65
N VAL A 50 9.34 -17.56 -1.48
CA VAL A 50 8.83 -16.58 -2.45
C VAL A 50 8.79 -15.21 -1.80
N GLU A 51 9.56 -14.27 -2.33
CA GLU A 51 9.49 -12.88 -1.94
C GLU A 51 8.20 -12.24 -2.48
N ILE A 52 7.41 -11.67 -1.56
CA ILE A 52 6.14 -11.00 -1.86
C ILE A 52 6.20 -9.58 -1.31
N PRO A 53 5.79 -8.55 -2.08
CA PRO A 53 5.67 -7.19 -1.59
C PRO A 53 4.83 -7.10 -0.32
N GLN A 54 5.33 -6.40 0.69
CA GLN A 54 4.63 -6.13 1.94
C GLN A 54 4.36 -4.64 2.09
N VAL A 55 3.22 -4.32 2.72
CA VAL A 55 2.88 -2.97 3.18
C VAL A 55 2.42 -3.06 4.63
N THR A 56 3.15 -2.38 5.52
CA THR A 56 2.82 -2.34 6.95
C THR A 56 1.96 -1.12 7.28
N ILE A 57 0.78 -1.34 7.85
CA ILE A 57 -0.21 -0.30 8.16
C ILE A 57 -0.47 -0.23 9.68
N PRO A 58 -0.14 0.89 10.34
CA PRO A 58 -0.50 1.08 11.74
C PRO A 58 -1.98 1.42 11.90
N LEU A 59 -2.65 0.63 12.74
CA LEU A 59 -4.04 0.77 13.11
C LEU A 59 -4.19 1.86 14.16
N ASN A 60 -4.93 2.91 13.80
CA ASN A 60 -5.46 3.90 14.73
C ASN A 60 -6.98 3.83 14.71
N PRO A 61 -7.65 3.93 15.87
CA PRO A 61 -9.10 4.08 15.91
C PRO A 61 -9.56 5.21 14.98
N GLY A 62 -10.63 4.97 14.21
CA GLY A 62 -11.19 5.94 13.27
C GLY A 62 -10.71 5.82 11.82
N LYS A 63 -9.73 4.95 11.52
CA LYS A 63 -9.35 4.65 10.12
C LYS A 63 -10.25 3.56 9.52
N ASN A 64 -10.65 3.73 8.26
CA ASN A 64 -11.37 2.71 7.51
C ASN A 64 -10.38 1.74 6.83
N ILE A 65 -10.23 0.55 7.39
CA ILE A 65 -9.27 -0.46 6.92
C ILE A 65 -9.63 -0.96 5.51
N THR A 66 -10.92 -1.07 5.18
CA THR A 66 -11.38 -1.53 3.86
C THR A 66 -10.88 -0.61 2.76
N VAL A 67 -11.06 0.71 2.93
CA VAL A 67 -10.60 1.70 1.94
C VAL A 67 -9.08 1.69 1.81
N ILE A 68 -8.36 1.53 2.92
CA ILE A 68 -6.90 1.44 2.89
C ILE A 68 -6.44 0.21 2.10
N ALA A 69 -7.04 -0.95 2.35
CA ALA A 69 -6.72 -2.19 1.64
C ALA A 69 -7.00 -2.08 0.12
N GLU A 70 -8.12 -1.43 -0.26
CA GLU A 70 -8.46 -1.17 -1.66
C GLU A 70 -7.42 -0.26 -2.33
N VAL A 71 -7.01 0.82 -1.68
CA VAL A 71 -5.99 1.74 -2.20
C VAL A 71 -4.65 1.05 -2.37
N ILE A 72 -4.25 0.19 -1.42
CA ILE A 72 -3.02 -0.61 -1.54
C ILE A 72 -3.11 -1.55 -2.75
N ALA A 73 -4.24 -2.25 -2.94
CA ALA A 73 -4.43 -3.11 -4.09
C ALA A 73 -4.37 -2.34 -5.42
N MET A 74 -5.00 -1.16 -5.49
CA MET A 74 -4.92 -0.29 -6.67
C MET A 74 -3.49 0.19 -6.92
N ASN A 75 -2.77 0.61 -5.87
CA ASN A 75 -1.38 1.05 -6.00
C ASN A 75 -0.44 -0.08 -6.44
N HIS A 76 -0.67 -1.31 -5.96
CA HIS A 76 0.04 -2.49 -6.43
C HIS A 76 -0.17 -2.70 -7.94
N LEU A 77 -1.41 -2.60 -8.42
CA LEU A 77 -1.72 -2.69 -9.86
C LEU A 77 -1.08 -1.56 -10.69
N LEU A 78 -0.98 -0.34 -10.14
CA LEU A 78 -0.29 0.77 -10.78
C LEU A 78 1.21 0.49 -10.91
N LYS A 79 1.86 0.04 -9.83
CA LYS A 79 3.28 -0.35 -9.85
C LYS A 79 3.53 -1.48 -10.84
N TYR A 80 2.68 -2.51 -10.85
CA TYR A 80 2.73 -3.59 -11.83
C TYR A 80 2.59 -3.09 -13.28
N SER A 81 1.84 -2.01 -13.50
CA SER A 81 1.68 -1.36 -14.81
C SER A 81 2.81 -0.36 -15.13
N GLY A 82 3.86 -0.28 -14.30
CA GLY A 82 5.00 0.63 -14.49
C GLY A 82 4.75 2.06 -13.99
N ILE A 83 3.72 2.30 -13.17
CA ILE A 83 3.40 3.61 -12.63
C ILE A 83 3.84 3.68 -11.16
N HIS A 84 4.90 4.44 -10.90
CA HIS A 84 5.48 4.66 -9.58
C HIS A 84 5.06 6.02 -9.02
N SER A 85 3.92 6.07 -8.33
CA SER A 85 3.30 7.32 -7.85
C SER A 85 4.21 8.12 -6.91
N ALA A 86 4.90 7.44 -5.98
CA ALA A 86 5.82 8.07 -5.03
C ALA A 86 7.02 8.73 -5.73
N GLU A 87 7.63 8.04 -6.71
CA GLU A 87 8.74 8.56 -7.49
C GLU A 87 8.33 9.78 -8.34
N ARG A 88 7.15 9.71 -8.98
CA ARG A 88 6.59 10.84 -9.75
C ARG A 88 6.34 12.06 -8.87
N PHE A 89 5.80 11.85 -7.68
CA PHE A 89 5.60 12.92 -6.71
C PHE A 89 6.93 13.53 -6.27
N ASN A 90 7.92 12.70 -5.93
CA ASN A 90 9.24 13.14 -5.51
C ASN A 90 9.94 13.96 -6.62
N ALA A 91 9.92 13.50 -7.87
CA ALA A 91 10.48 14.23 -9.00
C ALA A 91 9.79 15.60 -9.20
N SER A 92 8.46 15.65 -9.07
CA SER A 92 7.68 16.88 -9.19
C SER A 92 8.01 17.87 -8.06
N LEU A 93 8.16 17.37 -6.84
CA LEU A 93 8.53 18.15 -5.66
C LEU A 93 9.94 18.73 -5.82
N GLN A 94 10.91 17.92 -6.24
CA GLN A 94 12.29 18.36 -6.49
C GLN A 94 12.35 19.46 -7.56
N ALA A 95 11.57 19.33 -8.63
CA ALA A 95 11.47 20.36 -9.67
C ALA A 95 10.92 21.68 -9.12
N ALA A 96 9.90 21.62 -8.25
CA ALA A 96 9.32 22.80 -7.61
C ALA A 96 10.25 23.46 -6.57
N MET A 97 11.13 22.68 -5.94
CA MET A 97 12.07 23.15 -4.93
C MET A 97 13.37 23.72 -5.52
N ARG A 98 13.64 23.56 -6.82
CA ARG A 98 14.79 24.18 -7.47
C ARG A 98 14.72 25.70 -7.28
N PRO A 99 15.78 26.33 -6.76
CA PRO A 99 15.70 27.72 -6.33
C PRO A 99 15.46 28.66 -7.51
N VAL A 100 14.56 29.63 -7.33
CA VAL A 100 14.33 30.76 -8.25
C VAL A 100 15.57 31.67 -8.38
N ARG A 101 16.68 31.36 -7.67
CA ARG A 101 17.90 32.19 -7.62
C ARG A 101 18.63 32.32 -8.95
N ASP A 102 18.44 31.38 -9.89
CA ASP A 102 19.12 31.42 -11.18
C ASP A 102 18.45 32.37 -12.21
N TYR A 103 17.39 33.10 -11.81
CA TYR A 103 16.70 34.09 -12.66
C TYR A 103 17.02 35.56 -12.33
N LEU A 104 17.92 35.82 -11.37
CA LEU A 104 18.31 37.19 -10.96
C LEU A 104 19.81 37.47 -11.09
N GLU A 105 20.53 36.70 -11.90
CA GLU A 105 21.84 37.10 -12.45
C GLU A 105 21.75 37.42 -13.94
#